data_AF-A0A512J420-F1
#
_entry.id   AF-A0A512J420-F1
#
_cell.length_a   1.000
_cell.length_b   1.000
_cell.length_c   1.000
_cell.angle_alpha   90.00
_cell.angle_beta   90.00
_cell.angle_gamma   90.00
#
_symmetry.space_group_name_H-M   'P 1'
#
loop_
_entity.id
_entity.type
_entity.pdbx_description
1 polymer ?
#
loop_
_entity_poly.entity_id
_entity_poly.type
_entity_poly.pdbx_seq_one_letter_code
_entity_poly.pdbx_strand_id
1 'polypeptide(L)'
;MEALDEWEEGARADIVITPHAAPPNCAAGLVVDRAFLPRSSAVAIRLTAARPVVRSARGSGGARPWRPAATVAAAPPPTSRPVPDEAAPEDADAPAEAPPESLQ
;
A
#
# COMPACT_ATOMS: atom_id res chain seq x y z
N MET A 1 0.03 23.91 -25.56
CA MET A 1 1.25 24.72 -25.44
C MET A 1 1.34 25.15 -23.98
N GLU A 2 1.56 24.19 -23.07
CA GLU A 2 1.53 24.41 -21.60
C GLU A 2 2.69 23.68 -20.88
N ALA A 3 3.74 23.33 -21.62
CA ALA A 3 4.87 22.59 -21.04
C ALA A 3 5.97 23.50 -20.49
N LEU A 4 6.01 24.78 -20.86
CA LEU A 4 7.12 25.68 -20.52
C LEU A 4 7.09 26.17 -19.06
N ASP A 5 5.92 26.22 -18.43
CA ASP A 5 5.75 26.76 -17.05
C ASP A 5 6.09 25.72 -15.97
N GLU A 6 5.94 24.42 -16.28
CA GLU A 6 6.18 23.32 -15.34
C GLU A 6 7.67 23.20 -14.90
N TRP A 7 8.59 23.80 -15.66
CA TRP A 7 10.03 23.65 -15.43
C TRP A 7 10.60 24.59 -14.39
N GLU A 8 10.04 25.80 -14.25
CA GLU A 8 10.56 26.81 -13.32
C GLU A 8 10.24 26.42 -11.86
N GLU A 9 9.10 25.79 -11.63
CA GLU A 9 8.66 25.37 -10.30
C GLU A 9 9.52 24.24 -9.73
N GLY A 10 9.94 23.29 -10.58
CA GLY A 10 10.82 22.19 -10.18
C GLY A 10 12.24 22.62 -9.80
N ALA A 11 12.68 23.80 -10.24
CA ALA A 11 13.97 24.38 -9.86
C ALA A 11 13.91 25.17 -8.54
N ARG A 12 12.73 25.67 -8.18
CA ARG A 12 12.50 26.42 -6.92
C ARG A 12 12.25 25.52 -5.72
N ALA A 13 11.79 24.29 -5.95
CA ALA A 13 11.40 23.38 -4.89
C ALA A 13 12.60 22.57 -4.34
N ASP A 14 12.78 22.56 -3.02
CA ASP A 14 13.70 21.61 -2.36
C ASP A 14 13.19 20.17 -2.40
N ILE A 15 11.87 19.99 -2.44
CA ILE A 15 11.18 18.68 -2.46
C ILE A 15 10.03 18.73 -3.45
N VAL A 16 10.02 17.78 -4.39
CA VAL A 16 8.91 17.58 -5.34
C VAL A 16 8.25 16.23 -5.06
N ILE A 17 6.93 16.24 -4.86
CA ILE A 17 6.10 15.04 -4.73
C ILE A 17 5.00 15.13 -5.77
N THR A 18 4.98 14.21 -6.73
CA THR A 18 4.03 14.25 -7.84
C THR A 18 3.61 12.84 -8.28
N PRO A 19 2.32 12.64 -8.66
CA PRO A 19 1.88 11.39 -9.29
C PRO A 19 2.33 11.26 -10.76
N HIS A 20 2.93 12.32 -11.33
CA HIS A 20 3.46 12.35 -12.68
C HIS A 20 4.94 11.97 -12.72
N ALA A 21 5.47 11.72 -13.92
CA ALA A 21 6.91 11.58 -14.08
C ALA A 21 7.56 12.95 -13.90
N ALA A 22 8.58 13.03 -13.05
CA ALA A 22 9.34 14.26 -12.94
C ALA A 22 10.11 14.51 -14.25
N PRO A 23 10.24 15.78 -14.68
CA PRO A 23 11.04 16.10 -15.85
C PRO A 23 12.50 15.69 -15.64
N PRO A 24 13.22 15.31 -16.70
CA PRO A 24 14.58 14.75 -16.61
C PRO A 24 15.61 15.71 -16.01
N ASN A 25 15.31 17.00 -15.97
CA ASN A 25 16.14 18.08 -15.44
C ASN A 25 15.56 18.71 -14.15
N CYS A 26 14.73 17.98 -13.40
CA CYS A 26 14.24 18.46 -12.10
C CYS A 26 15.42 18.68 -11.15
N ALA A 27 15.62 19.93 -10.72
CA ALA A 27 16.75 20.32 -9.87
C ALA A 27 16.45 20.22 -8.36
N ALA A 28 15.27 19.71 -7.99
CA ALA A 28 14.87 19.55 -6.61
C ALA A 28 15.83 18.63 -5.83
N GLY A 29 16.08 18.98 -4.57
CA GLY A 29 16.96 18.21 -3.69
C GLY A 29 16.43 16.81 -3.37
N LEU A 30 15.13 16.60 -3.51
CA LEU A 30 14.45 15.31 -3.39
C LEU A 30 13.24 15.24 -4.34
N VAL A 31 13.16 14.17 -5.12
CA VAL A 31 12.06 13.93 -6.07
C VAL A 31 11.37 12.60 -5.77
N VAL A 32 10.06 12.66 -5.53
CA VAL A 32 9.16 11.51 -5.35
C VAL A 32 8.14 11.55 -6.47
N ASP A 33 8.36 10.75 -7.52
CA ASP A 33 7.59 10.78 -8.77
C ASP A 33 6.83 9.46 -9.02
N ARG A 34 6.18 9.36 -10.19
CA ARG A 34 5.50 8.15 -10.64
C ARG A 34 6.40 6.91 -10.70
N ALA A 35 7.70 7.03 -10.93
CA ALA A 35 8.58 5.88 -10.90
C ALA A 35 8.88 5.44 -9.46
N PHE A 36 8.99 6.39 -8.53
CA PHE A 36 9.27 6.13 -7.13
C PHE A 36 8.06 5.55 -6.37
N LEU A 37 6.87 6.10 -6.58
CA LEU A 37 5.66 5.79 -5.80
C LEU A 37 5.24 4.31 -5.82
N PRO A 38 5.23 3.59 -6.97
CA PRO A 38 4.86 2.17 -7.01
C PRO A 38 5.83 1.28 -6.22
N ARG A 39 7.09 1.71 -6.08
CA ARG A 39 8.13 0.96 -5.36
C ARG A 39 8.01 1.13 -3.85
N SER A 40 7.30 2.16 -3.39
CA SER A 40 7.22 2.54 -1.98
C SER A 40 5.76 2.81 -1.57
N SER A 41 5.15 1.89 -0.82
CA SER A 41 3.77 2.10 -0.32
C SER A 41 3.64 3.22 0.70
N ALA A 42 4.74 3.59 1.36
CA ALA A 42 4.80 4.69 2.32
C ALA A 42 6.25 5.13 2.48
N VAL A 43 6.44 6.44 2.66
CA VAL A 43 7.75 7.11 2.67
C VAL A 43 7.76 8.08 3.83
N ALA A 44 8.82 8.05 4.63
CA ALA A 44 9.10 9.09 5.61
C ALA A 44 10.16 10.04 5.03
N ILE A 45 9.86 11.34 5.05
CA ILE A 45 10.80 12.38 4.67
C ILE A 45 11.30 13.04 5.95
N ARG A 46 12.62 13.01 6.16
CA ARG A 46 13.27 13.71 7.27
C ARG A 46 14.00 14.92 6.73
N LEU A 47 13.62 16.10 7.22
CA LEU A 47 14.31 17.35 6.91
C LEU A 47 15.55 17.45 7.81
N THR A 48 16.72 17.61 7.19
CA THR A 48 17.99 17.86 7.90
C THR A 48 18.56 19.18 7.43
N ALA A 49 19.53 19.74 8.18
CA ALA A 49 20.18 21.00 7.81
C ALA A 49 20.93 20.94 6.45
N ALA A 50 21.26 19.75 5.96
CA ALA A 50 22.00 19.57 4.71
C ALA A 50 21.09 19.28 3.51
N ARG A 51 20.25 18.24 3.61
CA ARG A 51 19.33 17.80 2.55
C ARG A 51 18.11 17.07 3.13
N PRO A 52 16.96 17.07 2.44
CA PRO A 52 15.87 16.14 2.74
C PRO A 52 16.33 14.69 2.52
N VAL A 53 16.04 13.80 3.47
CA VAL A 53 16.38 12.37 3.39
C VAL A 53 15.11 11.53 3.35
N VAL A 54 15.03 10.59 2.41
CA VAL A 54 13.93 9.64 2.28
C VAL A 54 14.26 8.30 2.90
N ARG A 55 13.33 7.78 3.69
CA ARG A 55 13.35 6.40 4.19
C ARG A 55 12.04 5.71 3.85
N SER A 56 12.11 4.52 3.24
CA SER A 56 10.91 3.72 2.99
C SER A 56 10.35 3.20 4.32
N ALA A 57 9.02 3.22 4.47
CA ALA A 57 8.36 2.77 5.70
C ALA A 57 8.42 1.25 5.91
N ARG A 58 8.84 0.48 4.88
CA ARG A 58 8.97 -0.98 4.93
C ARG A 58 10.42 -1.47 5.13
N GLY A 59 11.36 -0.60 5.53
CA GLY A 59 12.75 -0.95 5.85
C GLY A 59 13.00 -1.20 7.34
N SER A 60 13.20 -2.48 7.71
CA SER A 60 13.79 -3.05 8.93
C SER A 60 13.56 -2.32 10.27
N GLY A 61 12.55 -2.76 11.03
CA GLY A 61 12.54 -2.69 12.51
C GLY A 61 12.40 -1.31 13.17
N GLY A 62 12.28 -0.22 12.42
CA GLY A 62 12.10 1.11 12.99
C GLY A 62 10.66 1.37 13.42
N ALA A 63 10.47 1.82 14.67
CA ALA A 63 9.19 2.31 15.15
C ALA A 63 8.70 3.48 14.28
N ARG A 64 7.44 3.43 13.85
CA ARG A 64 6.82 4.52 13.09
C ARG A 64 6.61 5.71 14.04
N PRO A 65 7.08 6.93 13.73
CA PRO A 65 7.08 8.04 14.69
C PRO A 65 5.67 8.51 15.10
N TRP A 66 4.65 8.24 14.27
CA TRP A 66 3.24 8.54 14.57
C TRP A 66 2.50 7.37 15.25
N ARG A 67 3.14 6.22 15.43
CA ARG A 67 2.56 5.12 16.21
C ARG A 67 3.23 5.08 17.58
N PRO A 68 2.47 5.10 18.68
CA PRO A 68 3.05 4.76 19.98
C PRO A 68 3.71 3.38 19.86
N ALA A 69 4.89 3.23 20.47
CA ALA A 69 5.57 1.94 20.53
C ALA A 69 4.57 0.93 21.11
N ALA A 70 4.25 -0.12 20.36
CA ALA A 70 3.37 -1.15 20.87
C ALA A 70 4.07 -1.80 22.07
N THR A 71 3.55 -1.55 23.27
CA THR A 71 3.88 -2.37 24.44
C THR A 71 3.53 -3.80 24.04
N VAL A 72 4.52 -4.68 23.99
CA VAL A 72 4.29 -6.10 23.69
C VAL A 72 3.41 -6.65 24.81
N ALA A 73 2.11 -6.74 24.57
CA ALA A 73 1.20 -7.47 25.44
C ALA A 73 1.59 -8.95 25.36
N ALA A 74 1.76 -9.58 26.52
CA ALA A 74 2.04 -11.01 26.62
C ALA A 74 1.00 -11.80 25.80
N ALA A 75 1.48 -12.82 25.08
CA ALA A 75 0.63 -13.63 24.22
C ALA A 75 -0.55 -14.23 25.02
N PRO A 76 -1.79 -14.15 24.51
CA PRO A 76 -2.92 -14.82 25.16
C PRO A 76 -2.70 -16.34 25.12
N PRO A 77 -3.18 -17.10 26.13
CA PRO A 77 -3.06 -18.55 26.14
C PRO A 77 -3.80 -19.16 24.95
N PRO A 78 -3.33 -20.30 24.40
CA PRO A 78 -3.97 -20.93 23.26
C PRO A 78 -5.41 -21.32 23.61
N THR A 79 -6.36 -20.80 22.84
CA THR A 79 -7.77 -21.18 22.95
C THR A 79 -7.95 -22.52 22.23
N SER A 80 -8.35 -23.56 22.96
CA SER A 80 -8.70 -24.85 22.36
C SER A 80 -9.89 -24.67 21.42
N ARG A 81 -9.73 -25.03 20.14
CA ARG A 81 -10.84 -25.09 19.18
C ARG A 81 -11.72 -26.30 19.50
N PRO A 82 -13.06 -26.19 19.50
CA PRO A 82 -13.92 -27.37 19.53
C PRO A 82 -13.77 -28.15 18.21
N VAL A 83 -13.65 -29.47 18.35
CA VAL A 83 -13.59 -30.43 17.23
C VAL A 83 -14.99 -30.50 16.59
N PRO A 84 -15.13 -30.32 15.27
CA PRO A 84 -16.40 -30.56 14.59
C PRO A 84 -16.78 -32.05 14.70
N ASP A 85 -18.00 -32.30 15.16
CA ASP A 85 -18.59 -33.65 15.19
C ASP A 85 -18.93 -34.06 13.74
N GLU A 86 -18.23 -35.05 13.22
CA GLU A 86 -18.42 -35.61 11.89
C GLU A 86 -18.90 -37.07 12.00
N ALA A 87 -20.18 -37.30 11.65
CA ALA A 87 -20.77 -38.51 11.07
C ALA A 87 -22.32 -38.43 11.17
N ALA A 88 -23.19 -38.77 10.21
CA ALA A 88 -23.18 -39.37 8.87
C ALA A 88 -24.67 -39.44 8.40
N PRO A 89 -25.08 -40.12 7.32
CA PRO A 89 -24.62 -40.16 5.92
C PRO A 89 -25.70 -39.63 4.93
N GLU A 90 -25.32 -39.54 3.65
CA GLU A 90 -26.18 -39.26 2.49
C GLU A 90 -27.23 -40.36 2.27
N ASP A 91 -28.46 -39.97 1.89
CA ASP A 91 -29.35 -40.83 1.13
C ASP A 91 -29.80 -40.10 -0.14
N ALA A 92 -29.72 -40.84 -1.23
CA ALA A 92 -29.88 -40.43 -2.61
C ALA A 92 -31.33 -40.03 -2.92
N ASP A 93 -31.52 -39.07 -3.84
CA ASP A 93 -32.13 -39.37 -5.15
C ASP A 93 -32.13 -38.10 -6.03
N ALA A 94 -31.49 -38.19 -7.19
CA ALA A 94 -31.75 -37.38 -8.38
C ALA A 94 -32.18 -38.39 -9.47
N PRO A 95 -32.94 -38.05 -10.54
CA PRO A 95 -32.96 -36.76 -11.27
C PRO A 95 -34.39 -36.36 -11.77
N ALA A 96 -34.63 -35.19 -12.38
CA ALA A 96 -34.59 -34.94 -13.84
C ALA A 96 -35.14 -33.51 -14.10
N GLU A 97 -34.43 -32.66 -14.86
CA GLU A 97 -34.78 -32.22 -16.23
C GLU A 97 -36.07 -31.35 -16.28
N ALA A 98 -36.17 -30.14 -16.83
CA ALA A 98 -35.49 -29.44 -17.94
C ALA A 98 -35.90 -27.91 -17.92
N PRO A 99 -35.63 -27.06 -18.94
CA PRO A 99 -34.90 -25.79 -18.78
C PRO A 99 -35.79 -24.53 -19.10
N PRO A 100 -35.23 -23.30 -19.29
CA PRO A 100 -35.95 -22.04 -19.11
C PRO A 100 -36.76 -21.60 -20.35
N GLU A 101 -38.00 -21.19 -20.16
CA GLU A 101 -38.72 -20.44 -21.19
C GLU A 101 -38.30 -18.96 -21.20
N SER A 102 -37.58 -18.58 -22.25
CA SER A 102 -37.48 -17.21 -22.76
C SER A 102 -38.18 -17.18 -24.11
N LEU A 103 -39.22 -16.36 -24.29
CA LEU A 103 -39.60 -15.66 -25.54
C LEU A 103 -41.05 -15.14 -25.48
N GLN A 104 -41.21 -13.84 -25.20
CA GLN A 104 -41.88 -12.81 -26.05
C GLN A 104 -42.40 -11.65 -25.21
#